data_AF-A0AAN5Q5M6-F1
#
_entry.id   AF-A0AAN5Q5M6-F1
#
_cell.length_a   1.000
_cell.length_b   1.000
_cell.length_c   1.000
_cell.angle_alpha   90.00
_cell.angle_beta   90.00
_cell.angle_gamma   90.00
#
_symmetry.space_group_name_H-M   'P 1'
#
loop_
_entity.id
_entity.type
_entity.pdbx_description
1 polymer ?
#
loop_
_entity_poly.entity_id
_entity_poly.type
_entity_poly.pdbx_seq_one_letter_code
_entity_poly.pdbx_strand_id
1 'polypeptide(L)'
;MFIKSPCIDLTRHSKIWINPDGEIPKKIVERLKWQKETRPRDAITLFVNRACEDKSNSAVESLRACGVKIKIIELCLEKNEKQDDPFIIACFNKALDIAKREKNLADQVRASVRATNVLRLMKLVQHEGLYSDNDVLFLKFDTASLPTPYLFGQYEGDVNDVHLFGVAINAPLTTDYFYTRLVEKMKKPWEEEITPDEFEPPCGLYLIPDEIISKIQFGHLKFAEIRDCIITGSDQSHHDITRAKKLLNFEEDSLLDEAKSIVASQEKQYRM
;
A
#
# COMPACT_ATOMS: atom_id res chain seq x y z
N MET A 1 25.66 0.39 22.68
CA MET A 1 24.92 0.38 21.41
C MET A 1 23.84 1.44 21.52
N PHE A 2 23.92 2.54 20.77
CA PHE A 2 22.83 3.52 20.75
C PHE A 2 21.66 2.90 19.98
N ILE A 3 20.59 2.57 20.69
CA ILE A 3 19.34 2.14 20.05
C ILE A 3 18.82 3.38 19.32
N LYS A 4 18.88 3.38 17.98
CA LYS A 4 18.24 4.43 17.19
C LYS A 4 16.75 4.40 17.51
N SER A 5 16.18 5.55 17.82
CA SER A 5 14.73 5.67 17.99
C SER A 5 14.02 5.14 16.74
N PRO A 6 12.92 4.38 16.90
CA PRO A 6 12.12 3.92 15.78
C PRO A 6 11.72 5.10 14.89
N CYS A 7 11.90 4.97 13.58
CA CYS A 7 11.43 5.97 12.64
C CYS A 7 10.91 5.36 11.33
N ILE A 8 9.89 6.00 10.76
CA ILE A 8 9.37 5.71 9.42
C ILE A 8 10.16 6.54 8.42
N ASP A 9 10.69 5.88 7.38
CA ASP A 9 11.38 6.52 6.27
C ASP A 9 10.34 7.03 5.25
N LEU A 10 10.30 8.34 5.02
CA LEU A 10 9.39 9.00 4.08
C LEU A 10 9.98 9.11 2.66
N THR A 11 11.20 8.64 2.45
CA THR A 11 11.85 8.61 1.14
C THR A 11 11.71 7.26 0.44
N ARG A 12 11.08 6.28 1.12
CA ARG A 12 10.87 4.93 0.62
C ARG A 12 9.39 4.61 0.63
N HIS A 13 8.86 4.28 -0.54
CA HIS A 13 7.44 4.07 -0.76
C HIS A 13 7.19 2.70 -1.36
N SER A 14 6.18 2.02 -0.84
CA SER A 14 5.66 0.80 -1.44
C SER A 14 4.22 1.02 -1.92
N LYS A 15 3.92 0.52 -3.11
CA LYS A 15 2.61 0.58 -3.77
C LYS A 15 2.25 -0.82 -4.23
N ILE A 16 0.97 -1.15 -4.25
CA ILE A 16 0.48 -2.48 -4.65
C ILE A 16 -0.55 -2.31 -5.77
N TRP A 17 -0.44 -3.12 -6.82
CA TRP A 17 -1.47 -3.25 -7.84
C TRP A 17 -1.65 -4.73 -8.20
N ILE A 18 -2.79 -5.29 -7.78
CA ILE A 18 -3.18 -6.66 -8.08
C ILE A 18 -4.36 -6.59 -9.04
N ASN A 19 -4.16 -7.10 -10.26
CA ASN A 19 -5.22 -7.26 -11.23
C ASN A 19 -5.09 -8.62 -11.92
N PRO A 20 -6.02 -9.57 -11.69
CA PRO A 20 -5.93 -10.89 -12.32
C PRO A 20 -6.01 -10.84 -13.86
N ASP A 21 -6.65 -9.82 -14.42
CA ASP A 21 -6.69 -9.60 -15.87
C ASP A 21 -5.39 -9.00 -16.41
N GLY A 22 -4.44 -8.61 -15.55
CA GLY A 22 -3.11 -8.13 -15.92
C GLY A 22 -3.03 -6.68 -16.40
N GLU A 23 -4.10 -5.90 -16.35
CA GLU A 23 -4.07 -4.50 -16.78
C GLU A 23 -3.55 -3.59 -15.66
N ILE A 24 -2.59 -2.71 -15.99
CA ILE A 24 -2.18 -1.57 -15.16
C ILE A 24 -2.77 -0.30 -15.77
N PRO A 25 -3.72 0.38 -15.10
CA PRO A 25 -4.32 1.60 -15.62
C PRO A 25 -3.31 2.70 -15.88
N LYS A 26 -3.51 3.45 -16.97
CA LYS A 26 -2.65 4.58 -17.36
C LYS A 26 -2.50 5.61 -16.24
N LYS A 27 -3.57 5.90 -15.49
CA LYS A 27 -3.52 6.81 -14.33
C LYS A 27 -2.47 6.41 -13.31
N ILE A 28 -2.39 5.13 -12.97
CA ILE A 28 -1.42 4.63 -11.99
C ILE A 28 0.00 4.82 -12.54
N VAL A 29 0.22 4.52 -13.81
CA VAL A 29 1.51 4.72 -14.47
C VAL A 29 1.94 6.18 -14.41
N GLU A 30 1.06 7.10 -14.79
CA GLU A 30 1.37 8.53 -14.84
C GLU A 30 1.54 9.15 -13.45
N ARG A 31 0.77 8.71 -12.45
CA ARG A 31 0.95 9.13 -11.04
C ARG A 31 2.31 8.71 -10.50
N LEU A 32 2.74 7.47 -10.74
CA LEU A 32 4.04 6.98 -10.26
C LEU A 32 5.21 7.68 -10.96
N LYS A 33 5.11 7.92 -12.27
CA LYS A 33 6.10 8.74 -13.00
C LYS A 33 6.18 10.14 -12.42
N TRP A 34 5.05 10.81 -12.24
CA TRP A 34 5.01 12.16 -11.68
C TRP A 34 5.57 12.21 -10.26
N GLN A 35 5.27 11.22 -9.41
CA GLN A 35 5.80 11.18 -8.06
C GLN A 35 7.33 11.00 -8.09
N LYS A 36 7.85 10.19 -9.03
CA LYS A 36 9.29 10.02 -9.23
C LYS A 36 9.97 11.27 -9.78
N GLU A 37 9.32 12.01 -10.67
CA GLU A 37 9.80 13.31 -11.17
C GLU A 37 9.82 14.37 -10.06
N THR A 38 8.77 14.43 -9.25
CA THR A 38 8.61 15.38 -8.15
C THR A 38 9.58 15.08 -7.00
N ARG A 39 9.83 13.79 -6.73
CA ARG A 39 10.69 13.30 -5.65
C ARG A 39 11.75 12.34 -6.22
N PRO A 40 12.74 12.84 -6.97
CA PRO A 40 13.69 12.00 -7.71
C PRO A 40 14.60 11.15 -6.83
N ARG A 41 14.82 11.57 -5.58
CA ARG A 41 15.63 10.83 -4.59
C ARG A 41 14.88 9.69 -3.92
N ASP A 42 13.55 9.69 -3.99
CA ASP A 42 12.75 8.70 -3.32
C ASP A 42 12.84 7.34 -4.05
N ALA A 43 12.89 6.26 -3.27
CA ALA A 43 12.71 4.92 -3.77
C ALA A 43 11.22 4.60 -3.81
N ILE A 44 10.71 4.24 -4.99
CA ILE A 44 9.32 3.82 -5.17
C ILE A 44 9.33 2.39 -5.67
N THR A 45 8.69 1.49 -4.93
CA THR A 45 8.51 0.09 -5.32
C THR A 45 7.04 -0.19 -5.60
N LEU A 46 6.72 -0.64 -6.82
CA LEU A 46 5.41 -1.15 -7.18
C LEU A 46 5.42 -2.69 -7.17
N PHE A 47 4.58 -3.27 -6.34
CA PHE A 47 4.29 -4.70 -6.32
C PHE A 47 3.15 -5.00 -7.29
N VAL A 48 3.38 -5.94 -8.21
CA VAL A 48 2.37 -6.39 -9.17
C VAL A 48 2.29 -7.92 -9.22
N ASN A 49 1.12 -8.47 -9.53
CA ASN A 49 1.00 -9.91 -9.80
C ASN A 49 1.54 -10.26 -11.20
N ARG A 50 1.93 -11.52 -11.42
CA ARG A 50 2.55 -11.98 -12.68
C ARG A 50 1.75 -11.62 -13.93
N ALA A 51 0.41 -11.72 -13.88
CA ALA A 51 -0.46 -11.34 -14.99
C ALA A 51 -0.25 -9.88 -15.44
N CYS A 52 0.05 -8.96 -14.52
CA CYS A 52 0.33 -7.57 -14.83
C CYS A 52 1.66 -7.38 -15.58
N GLU A 53 2.69 -8.15 -15.22
CA GLU A 53 3.96 -8.13 -15.95
C GLU A 53 3.80 -8.66 -17.39
N ASP A 54 3.04 -9.74 -17.55
CA ASP A 54 2.85 -10.38 -18.84
C ASP A 54 2.03 -9.51 -19.80
N LYS A 55 0.90 -8.96 -19.33
CA LYS A 55 -0.03 -8.21 -20.19
C LYS A 55 0.32 -6.73 -20.31
N SER A 56 0.80 -6.10 -19.24
CA SER A 56 1.12 -4.67 -19.21
C SER A 56 2.63 -4.42 -19.26
N ASN A 57 3.36 -5.25 -20.02
CA ASN A 57 4.82 -5.18 -20.12
C ASN A 57 5.32 -3.77 -20.49
N SER A 58 4.66 -3.08 -21.43
CA SER A 58 5.03 -1.71 -21.82
C SER A 58 4.88 -0.70 -20.68
N ALA A 59 3.82 -0.80 -19.87
CA ALA A 59 3.65 0.04 -18.68
C ALA A 59 4.72 -0.27 -17.62
N VAL A 60 5.02 -1.54 -17.41
CA VAL A 60 6.08 -2.01 -16.49
C VAL A 60 7.45 -1.49 -16.92
N GLU A 61 7.81 -1.64 -18.19
CA GLU A 61 9.07 -1.11 -18.73
C GLU A 61 9.14 0.41 -18.65
N SER A 62 8.02 1.09 -18.92
CA SER A 62 7.95 2.56 -18.79
C SER A 62 8.20 3.02 -17.34
N LEU A 63 7.68 2.30 -16.35
CA LEU A 63 7.93 2.57 -14.92
C LEU A 63 9.38 2.23 -14.53
N ARG A 64 9.93 1.11 -15.02
CA ARG A 64 11.35 0.77 -14.79
C ARG A 64 12.27 1.86 -15.35
N ALA A 65 11.97 2.38 -16.53
CA ALA A 65 12.76 3.42 -17.19
C ALA A 65 12.79 4.75 -16.42
N CYS A 66 11.73 5.09 -15.66
CA CYS A 66 11.74 6.27 -14.78
C CYS A 66 12.33 6.00 -13.39
N GLY A 67 12.79 4.77 -13.11
CA GLY A 67 13.44 4.40 -11.85
C GLY A 67 12.47 3.93 -10.76
N VAL A 68 11.25 3.54 -11.11
CA VAL A 68 10.35 2.81 -10.21
C VAL A 68 10.79 1.34 -10.19
N LYS A 69 11.00 0.80 -8.99
CA LYS A 69 11.35 -0.61 -8.79
C LYS A 69 10.09 -1.46 -8.93
N ILE A 70 10.10 -2.42 -9.85
CA ILE A 70 8.99 -3.35 -10.04
C ILE A 70 9.31 -4.68 -9.36
N LYS A 71 8.40 -5.13 -8.49
CA LYS A 71 8.49 -6.43 -7.83
C LYS A 71 7.29 -7.30 -8.20
N ILE A 72 7.57 -8.49 -8.69
CA ILE A 72 6.53 -9.48 -9.01
C ILE A 72 6.22 -10.26 -7.75
N ILE A 73 4.97 -10.18 -7.29
CA ILE A 73 4.55 -10.70 -5.99
C ILE A 73 4.84 -12.20 -5.90
N GLU A 74 4.41 -12.99 -6.91
CA GLU A 74 4.63 -14.43 -6.92
C GLU A 74 6.12 -14.80 -6.86
N LEU A 75 6.99 -14.10 -7.61
CA LEU A 75 8.44 -14.35 -7.57
C LEU A 75 9.07 -13.94 -6.23
N CYS A 76 8.54 -12.90 -5.60
CA CYS A 76 9.00 -12.47 -4.27
C CYS A 76 8.64 -13.52 -3.21
N LEU A 77 7.45 -14.11 -3.30
CA LEU A 77 7.00 -15.16 -2.38
C LEU A 77 7.77 -16.47 -2.57
N GLU A 78 8.08 -16.85 -3.81
CA GLU A 78 8.95 -18.01 -4.11
C GLU A 78 10.35 -17.87 -3.47
N LYS A 79 10.87 -16.63 -3.43
CA LYS A 79 12.17 -16.30 -2.82
C LYS A 79 12.07 -15.84 -1.37
N ASN A 80 10.88 -15.84 -0.77
CA ASN A 80 10.68 -15.32 0.59
C ASN A 80 11.26 -16.34 1.59
N GLU A 81 12.58 -16.29 1.79
CA GLU A 81 13.38 -17.14 2.67
C GLU A 81 13.04 -16.89 4.16
N LYS A 82 11.79 -17.19 4.56
CA LYS A 82 11.27 -17.09 5.93
C LYS A 82 11.18 -15.66 6.49
N GLN A 83 11.04 -14.65 5.65
CA GLN A 83 10.85 -13.27 6.14
C GLN A 83 9.47 -13.12 6.78
N ASP A 84 8.43 -13.59 6.09
CA ASP A 84 7.05 -13.54 6.57
C ASP A 84 6.62 -14.84 7.26
N ASP A 85 5.65 -14.74 8.18
CA ASP A 85 5.06 -15.91 8.83
C ASP A 85 4.32 -16.77 7.78
N PRO A 86 4.53 -18.10 7.75
CA PRO A 86 3.88 -18.99 6.79
C PRO A 86 2.35 -18.89 6.78
N PHE A 87 1.74 -18.59 7.93
CA PHE A 87 0.30 -18.41 8.05
C PHE A 87 -0.17 -17.17 7.29
N ILE A 88 0.54 -16.04 7.42
CA ILE A 88 0.20 -14.80 6.69
C ILE A 88 0.37 -15.02 5.19
N ILE A 89 1.44 -15.71 4.77
CA ILE A 89 1.65 -16.09 3.37
C ILE A 89 0.49 -16.95 2.85
N ALA A 90 0.03 -17.93 3.63
CA ALA A 90 -1.11 -18.78 3.26
C ALA A 90 -2.41 -17.96 3.12
N CYS A 91 -2.68 -17.03 4.03
CA CYS A 91 -3.83 -16.12 3.92
C CYS A 91 -3.77 -15.27 2.64
N PHE A 92 -2.59 -14.71 2.32
CA PHE A 92 -2.39 -13.94 1.10
C PHE A 92 -2.63 -14.79 -0.16
N ASN A 93 -2.01 -15.98 -0.24
CA ASN A 93 -2.15 -16.87 -1.39
C ASN A 93 -3.61 -17.30 -1.60
N LYS A 94 -4.35 -17.59 -0.52
CA LYS A 94 -5.78 -17.90 -0.60
C LYS A 94 -6.57 -16.73 -1.18
N ALA A 95 -6.33 -15.50 -0.71
CA ALA A 95 -7.01 -14.31 -1.24
C ALA A 95 -6.69 -14.07 -2.72
N LEU A 96 -5.43 -14.25 -3.13
CA LEU A 96 -4.99 -14.11 -4.52
C LEU A 96 -5.60 -15.20 -5.42
N ASP A 97 -5.68 -16.43 -4.94
CA ASP A 97 -6.29 -17.55 -5.68
C ASP A 97 -7.79 -17.36 -5.88
N ILE A 98 -8.50 -16.85 -4.88
CA ILE A 98 -9.91 -16.45 -5.02
C ILE A 98 -10.02 -15.41 -6.13
N ALA A 99 -9.22 -14.35 -6.09
CA ALA A 99 -9.24 -13.30 -7.11
C ALA A 99 -9.01 -13.84 -8.53
N LYS A 100 -8.16 -14.86 -8.70
CA LYS A 100 -7.90 -15.50 -9.99
C LYS A 100 -9.08 -16.36 -10.50
N ARG A 101 -9.92 -16.89 -9.60
CA ARG A 101 -11.03 -17.80 -9.94
C ARG A 101 -12.36 -17.10 -10.14
N GLU A 102 -12.53 -15.92 -9.56
CA GLU A 102 -13.76 -15.13 -9.69
C GLU A 102 -14.05 -14.76 -11.15
N LYS A 103 -15.28 -15.01 -11.59
CA LYS A 103 -15.70 -14.81 -12.98
C LYS A 103 -16.31 -13.43 -13.23
N ASN A 104 -16.91 -12.83 -12.21
CA ASN A 104 -17.47 -11.50 -12.34
C ASN A 104 -16.51 -10.45 -11.80
N LEU A 105 -16.60 -9.28 -12.40
CA LEU A 105 -15.64 -8.19 -12.17
C LEU A 105 -15.67 -7.65 -10.74
N ALA A 106 -16.84 -7.62 -10.13
CA ALA A 106 -17.01 -7.07 -8.79
C ALA A 106 -16.35 -7.96 -7.73
N ASP A 107 -16.57 -9.27 -7.81
CA ASP A 107 -15.94 -10.24 -6.89
C ASP A 107 -14.44 -10.35 -7.11
N GLN A 108 -13.98 -10.31 -8.36
CA GLN A 108 -12.56 -10.28 -8.68
C GLN A 108 -11.85 -9.06 -8.04
N VAL A 109 -12.47 -7.88 -8.11
CA VAL A 109 -11.93 -6.66 -7.48
C VAL A 109 -11.96 -6.78 -5.96
N ARG A 110 -13.08 -7.21 -5.37
CA ARG A 110 -13.17 -7.43 -3.91
C ARG A 110 -12.07 -8.37 -3.42
N ALA A 111 -11.86 -9.49 -4.11
CA ALA A 111 -10.83 -10.45 -3.77
C ALA A 111 -9.41 -9.88 -3.94
N SER A 112 -9.17 -9.06 -4.97
CA SER A 112 -7.89 -8.37 -5.15
C SER A 112 -7.61 -7.35 -4.04
N VAL A 113 -8.63 -6.61 -3.59
CA VAL A 113 -8.55 -5.71 -2.42
C VAL A 113 -8.23 -6.50 -1.15
N ARG A 114 -8.89 -7.65 -0.94
CA ARG A 114 -8.56 -8.55 0.19
C ARG A 114 -7.10 -9.00 0.15
N ALA A 115 -6.58 -9.35 -1.02
CA ALA A 115 -5.18 -9.72 -1.18
C ALA A 115 -4.23 -8.55 -0.85
N THR A 116 -4.55 -7.33 -1.30
CA THR A 116 -3.82 -6.10 -0.94
C THR A 116 -3.83 -5.85 0.56
N ASN A 117 -4.97 -6.07 1.23
CA ASN A 117 -5.11 -5.86 2.68
C ASN A 117 -4.17 -6.75 3.51
N VAL A 118 -3.95 -8.00 3.08
CA VAL A 118 -2.96 -8.88 3.71
C VAL A 118 -1.55 -8.48 3.30
N LEU A 119 -1.31 -8.27 2.01
CA LEU A 119 0.02 -8.03 1.44
C LEU A 119 0.69 -6.78 2.01
N ARG A 120 -0.07 -5.69 2.19
CA ARG A 120 0.48 -4.43 2.74
C ARG A 120 1.04 -4.59 4.15
N LEU A 121 0.55 -5.57 4.92
CA LEU A 121 1.01 -5.85 6.27
C LEU A 121 2.30 -6.69 6.30
N MET A 122 2.58 -7.47 5.25
CA MET A 122 3.73 -8.38 5.19
C MET A 122 5.06 -7.63 5.28
N LYS A 123 6.05 -8.25 5.94
CA LYS A 123 7.45 -7.78 5.99
C LYS A 123 7.98 -7.57 4.57
N LEU A 124 7.61 -8.44 3.63
CA LEU A 124 7.97 -8.30 2.22
C LEU A 124 7.71 -6.87 1.66
N VAL A 125 6.55 -6.28 1.99
CA VAL A 125 6.17 -4.93 1.55
C VAL A 125 6.79 -3.87 2.44
N GLN A 126 6.70 -4.05 3.76
CA GLN A 126 7.17 -3.05 4.73
C GLN A 126 8.68 -2.80 4.65
N HIS A 127 9.46 -3.81 4.25
CA HIS A 127 10.89 -3.62 3.99
C HIS A 127 11.21 -2.78 2.76
N GLU A 128 10.26 -2.53 1.87
CA GLU A 128 10.45 -1.63 0.72
C GLU A 128 10.16 -0.17 1.06
N GLY A 129 9.34 0.10 2.08
CA GLY A 129 9.04 1.43 2.57
C GLY A 129 7.58 1.60 2.99
N LEU A 130 7.20 2.84 3.26
CA LEU A 130 5.85 3.24 3.65
C LEU A 130 4.84 2.83 2.56
N TYR A 131 3.90 1.95 2.91
CA TYR A 131 2.82 1.56 2.01
C TYR A 131 1.83 2.71 1.89
N SER A 132 1.36 2.95 0.67
CA SER A 132 0.20 3.82 0.42
C SER A 132 -0.60 3.37 -0.80
N ASP A 133 -1.89 3.70 -0.83
CA ASP A 133 -2.74 3.45 -1.99
C ASP A 133 -2.29 4.24 -3.22
N ASN A 134 -2.71 3.83 -4.41
CA ASN A 134 -2.26 4.46 -5.66
C ASN A 134 -2.93 5.82 -5.93
N ASP A 135 -3.92 6.20 -5.13
CA ASP A 135 -4.54 7.52 -5.09
C ASP A 135 -4.07 8.37 -3.90
N VAL A 136 -3.02 7.94 -3.20
CA VAL A 136 -2.30 8.76 -2.22
C VAL A 136 -1.00 9.23 -2.85
N LEU A 137 -0.89 10.54 -3.12
CA LEU A 137 0.24 11.15 -3.80
C LEU A 137 1.06 12.01 -2.83
N PHE A 138 2.36 11.77 -2.79
CA PHE A 138 3.28 12.57 -1.98
C PHE A 138 3.77 13.78 -2.77
N LEU A 139 3.55 14.97 -2.20
CA LEU A 139 3.99 16.24 -2.72
C LEU A 139 5.48 16.48 -2.41
N LYS A 140 5.99 17.67 -2.77
CA LYS A 140 7.36 18.06 -2.45
C LYS A 140 7.47 18.51 -0.99
N PHE A 141 8.35 17.86 -0.22
CA PHE A 141 8.66 18.20 1.17
C PHE A 141 10.01 17.63 1.60
N ASP A 142 10.68 18.30 2.54
CA ASP A 142 12.06 17.98 2.95
C ASP A 142 12.16 16.95 4.08
N THR A 143 11.06 16.72 4.82
CA THR A 143 11.05 15.76 5.93
C THR A 143 11.35 14.35 5.42
N ALA A 144 12.49 13.79 5.82
CA ALA A 144 12.92 12.46 5.37
C ALA A 144 12.40 11.32 6.25
N SER A 145 11.96 11.61 7.48
CA SER A 145 11.52 10.57 8.42
C SER A 145 10.56 11.08 9.47
N LEU A 146 9.69 10.21 9.98
CA LEU A 146 8.83 10.46 11.14
C LEU A 146 9.32 9.68 12.35
N PRO A 147 9.50 10.30 13.53
CA PRO A 147 9.96 9.63 14.74
C PRO A 147 8.82 8.87 15.45
N THR A 148 8.13 8.00 14.71
CA THR A 148 7.06 7.13 15.21
C THR A 148 7.39 5.67 14.90
N PRO A 149 7.05 4.72 15.81
CA PRO A 149 7.20 3.30 15.53
C PRO A 149 6.22 2.79 14.47
N TYR A 150 5.05 3.42 14.35
CA TYR A 150 4.00 3.01 13.44
C TYR A 150 3.23 4.20 12.85
N LEU A 151 2.73 4.05 11.62
CA LEU A 151 1.92 5.05 10.91
C LEU A 151 0.73 4.36 10.22
N PHE A 152 -0.49 4.87 10.44
CA PHE A 152 -1.74 4.31 9.90
C PHE A 152 -2.71 5.42 9.46
N GLY A 153 -2.83 5.66 8.16
CA GLY A 153 -3.72 6.69 7.63
C GLY A 153 -5.00 6.11 7.05
N GLN A 154 -6.12 6.77 7.33
CA GLN A 154 -7.46 6.49 6.79
C GLN A 154 -8.05 7.72 6.07
N TYR A 155 -9.00 7.51 5.14
CA TYR A 155 -9.80 8.60 4.56
C TYR A 155 -10.73 9.23 5.62
N GLU A 156 -11.25 10.41 5.35
CA GLU A 156 -12.22 11.09 6.23
C GLU A 156 -13.62 10.49 5.99
N GLY A 157 -14.29 10.00 7.04
CA GLY A 157 -15.66 9.47 6.97
C GLY A 157 -15.80 8.00 6.57
N ASP A 158 -14.75 7.37 6.02
CA ASP A 158 -14.75 5.93 5.71
C ASP A 158 -14.35 5.12 6.94
N VAL A 159 -15.25 4.25 7.40
CA VAL A 159 -15.05 3.47 8.62
C VAL A 159 -14.31 2.17 8.27
N ASN A 160 -13.02 2.11 8.64
CA ASN A 160 -12.17 0.91 8.85
C ASN A 160 -11.08 0.55 7.82
N ASP A 161 -10.73 1.36 6.82
CA ASP A 161 -9.63 0.99 5.89
C ASP A 161 -8.33 1.80 6.08
N VAL A 162 -7.21 1.20 5.67
CA VAL A 162 -5.84 1.69 5.86
C VAL A 162 -5.21 2.01 4.52
N HIS A 163 -5.24 3.29 4.15
CA HIS A 163 -4.73 3.79 2.86
C HIS A 163 -3.24 4.20 2.93
N LEU A 164 -2.68 4.23 4.13
CA LEU A 164 -1.28 4.52 4.41
C LEU A 164 -0.83 3.66 5.59
N PHE A 165 0.26 2.91 5.45
CA PHE A 165 0.74 2.00 6.49
C PHE A 165 2.26 1.92 6.52
N GLY A 166 2.85 2.16 7.69
CA GLY A 166 4.29 2.04 7.90
C GLY A 166 4.64 1.46 9.27
N VAL A 167 5.65 0.60 9.30
CA VAL A 167 6.33 0.13 10.52
C VAL A 167 7.79 0.57 10.48
N ALA A 168 8.31 0.99 11.63
CA ALA A 168 9.72 1.39 11.76
C ALA A 168 10.65 0.16 11.65
N ILE A 169 10.96 -0.24 10.42
CA ILE A 169 11.80 -1.41 10.11
C ILE A 169 13.24 -1.28 10.64
N ASN A 170 13.68 -0.08 11.00
CA ASN A 170 14.98 0.18 11.63
C ASN A 170 15.01 -0.21 13.13
N ALA A 171 13.87 -0.62 13.70
CA ALA A 171 13.73 -1.04 15.08
C ALA A 171 13.22 -2.51 15.13
N PRO A 172 14.13 -3.50 15.20
CA PRO A 172 13.78 -4.92 15.16
C PRO A 172 12.76 -5.33 16.23
N LEU A 173 12.92 -4.86 17.47
CA LEU A 173 11.99 -5.20 18.56
C LEU A 173 10.56 -4.68 18.29
N THR A 174 10.42 -3.47 17.75
CA THR A 174 9.14 -2.87 17.37
C THR A 174 8.49 -3.66 16.24
N THR A 175 9.31 -4.05 15.26
CA THR A 175 8.89 -4.82 14.08
C THR A 175 8.44 -6.22 14.52
N ASP A 176 9.27 -6.97 15.23
CA ASP A 176 8.98 -8.33 15.66
C ASP A 176 7.76 -8.37 16.59
N TYR A 177 7.62 -7.43 17.53
CA TYR A 177 6.42 -7.32 18.35
C TYR A 177 5.15 -7.14 17.50
N PHE A 178 5.18 -6.25 16.50
CA PHE A 178 4.04 -6.06 15.59
C PHE A 178 3.67 -7.35 14.87
N TYR A 179 4.65 -8.05 14.31
CA TYR A 179 4.40 -9.28 13.55
C TYR A 179 3.95 -10.44 14.42
N THR A 180 4.49 -10.60 15.63
CA THR A 180 3.98 -11.59 16.59
C THR A 180 2.50 -11.33 16.90
N ARG A 181 2.14 -10.09 17.22
CA ARG A 181 0.76 -9.72 17.52
C ARG A 181 -0.17 -9.82 16.31
N LEU A 182 0.31 -9.50 15.12
CA LEU A 182 -0.44 -9.64 13.86
C LEU A 182 -0.81 -11.11 13.64
N VAL A 183 0.16 -12.03 13.77
CA VAL A 183 -0.08 -13.46 13.61
C VAL A 183 -1.08 -13.98 14.64
N GLU A 184 -0.91 -13.63 15.92
CA GLU A 184 -1.86 -14.00 16.99
C GLU A 184 -3.28 -13.53 16.66
N LYS A 185 -3.44 -12.27 16.24
CA LYS A 185 -4.75 -11.72 15.89
C LYS A 185 -5.37 -12.40 14.68
N MET A 186 -4.58 -12.67 13.64
CA MET A 186 -5.09 -13.36 12.44
C MET A 186 -5.42 -14.84 12.69
N LYS A 187 -4.75 -15.49 13.65
CA LYS A 187 -5.01 -16.87 14.07
C LYS A 187 -6.18 -17.00 15.05
N LYS A 188 -6.49 -15.98 15.84
CA LYS A 188 -7.57 -16.07 16.85
C LYS A 188 -8.90 -16.64 16.31
N PRO A 189 -9.41 -16.24 15.12
CA PRO A 189 -10.60 -16.85 14.55
C PRO A 189 -10.46 -18.35 14.23
N TRP A 190 -9.23 -18.85 14.03
CA TRP A 190 -8.92 -20.25 13.73
C TRP A 190 -8.92 -21.16 14.96
N GLU A 191 -8.79 -20.59 16.16
CA GLU A 191 -8.82 -21.34 17.43
C GLU A 191 -10.26 -21.51 17.96
N GLU A 192 -11.21 -20.71 17.47
CA GLU A 192 -12.56 -20.55 18.03
C GLU A 192 -13.70 -21.10 17.12
N GLU A 193 -13.43 -22.00 16.16
CA GLU A 193 -14.38 -22.67 15.20
C GLU A 193 -14.48 -22.06 13.78
N ILE A 194 -13.40 -22.08 13.00
CA ILE A 194 -13.47 -21.84 11.55
C ILE A 194 -12.68 -22.93 10.82
N THR A 195 -13.26 -23.57 9.79
CA THR A 195 -12.51 -24.50 8.94
C THR A 195 -11.52 -23.73 8.05
N PRO A 196 -10.37 -24.31 7.66
CA PRO A 196 -9.40 -23.62 6.79
C PRO A 196 -9.99 -23.04 5.49
N ASP A 197 -11.09 -23.60 5.02
CA ASP A 197 -11.81 -23.20 3.81
C ASP A 197 -12.75 -22.00 4.04
N GLU A 198 -13.19 -21.72 5.26
CA GLU A 198 -14.16 -20.66 5.60
C GLU A 198 -13.53 -19.29 5.90
N PHE A 199 -12.20 -19.20 6.00
CA PHE A 199 -11.56 -17.92 6.31
C PHE A 199 -11.57 -16.95 5.11
N GLU A 200 -12.32 -15.86 5.25
CA GLU A 200 -12.07 -14.58 4.59
C GLU A 200 -11.28 -13.68 5.56
N PRO A 201 -10.05 -13.20 5.22
CA PRO A 201 -9.31 -12.32 6.12
C PRO A 201 -10.11 -11.06 6.43
N PRO A 202 -10.16 -10.61 7.70
CA PRO A 202 -10.73 -9.32 8.06
C PRO A 202 -10.11 -8.21 7.20
N CYS A 203 -10.90 -7.22 6.78
CA CYS A 203 -10.40 -6.10 5.99
C CYS A 203 -9.78 -5.02 6.89
N GLY A 204 -8.87 -4.21 6.34
CA GLY A 204 -8.55 -2.93 6.95
C GLY A 204 -7.89 -3.00 8.33
N LEU A 205 -8.34 -2.11 9.23
CA LEU A 205 -7.89 -1.98 10.61
C LEU A 205 -8.11 -3.23 11.45
N TYR A 206 -9.06 -4.08 11.06
CA TYR A 206 -9.36 -5.30 11.81
C TYR A 206 -8.19 -6.28 11.85
N LEU A 207 -7.23 -6.18 10.92
CA LEU A 207 -6.00 -6.96 10.97
C LEU A 207 -4.92 -6.37 11.90
N ILE A 208 -5.03 -5.09 12.24
CA ILE A 208 -4.03 -4.40 13.08
C ILE A 208 -4.24 -4.79 14.54
N PRO A 209 -3.21 -5.22 15.29
CA PRO A 209 -3.38 -5.61 16.69
C PRO A 209 -4.00 -4.50 17.56
N ASP A 210 -4.99 -4.84 18.40
CA ASP A 210 -5.75 -3.86 19.19
C ASP A 210 -4.86 -3.06 20.15
N GLU A 211 -3.89 -3.73 20.76
CA GLU A 211 -2.87 -3.11 21.60
C GLU A 211 -2.02 -2.07 20.86
N ILE A 212 -1.87 -2.23 19.54
CA ILE A 212 -1.13 -1.32 18.68
C ILE A 212 -2.07 -0.19 18.23
N ILE A 213 -3.32 -0.48 17.84
CA ILE A 213 -4.38 0.51 17.58
C ILE A 213 -4.47 1.52 18.73
N SER A 214 -4.50 1.05 19.98
CA SER A 214 -4.59 1.91 21.17
C SER A 214 -3.36 2.81 21.42
N LYS A 215 -2.22 2.49 20.83
CA LYS A 215 -0.93 3.19 21.00
C LYS A 215 -0.56 4.08 19.81
N ILE A 216 -1.29 3.98 18.71
CA ILE A 216 -1.08 4.78 17.52
C ILE A 216 -1.76 6.14 17.74
N GLN A 217 -1.13 7.22 17.24
CA GLN A 217 -1.89 8.41 16.90
C GLN A 217 -2.81 8.04 15.74
N PHE A 218 -4.02 7.59 16.05
CA PHE A 218 -4.99 7.21 15.04
C PHE A 218 -5.43 8.49 14.32
N GLY A 219 -4.96 8.66 13.09
CA GLY A 219 -5.12 9.90 12.35
C GLY A 219 -5.69 9.60 10.98
N HIS A 220 -6.59 10.48 10.53
CA HIS A 220 -6.83 10.61 9.10
C HIS A 220 -5.49 10.76 8.37
N LEU A 221 -5.44 10.56 7.05
CA LEU A 221 -4.27 10.87 6.19
C LEU A 221 -3.70 12.31 6.38
N LYS A 222 -4.36 13.12 7.22
CA LYS A 222 -3.97 14.40 7.80
C LYS A 222 -3.17 14.30 9.12
N PHE A 223 -2.17 13.42 9.23
CA PHE A 223 -1.18 13.51 10.32
C PHE A 223 -0.53 14.90 10.31
N ALA A 224 -0.39 15.55 11.46
CA ALA A 224 0.09 16.94 11.51
C ALA A 224 1.43 17.12 10.77
N GLU A 225 2.27 16.09 10.78
CA GLU A 225 3.60 16.06 10.19
C GLU A 225 3.62 15.89 8.66
N ILE A 226 2.59 15.28 8.06
CA ILE A 226 2.55 14.95 6.61
C ILE A 226 1.26 15.38 5.90
N ARG A 227 0.29 15.98 6.60
CA ARG A 227 -1.00 16.37 6.03
C ARG A 227 -0.89 17.33 4.85
N ASP A 228 0.05 18.26 4.94
CA ASP A 228 0.27 19.29 3.91
C ASP A 228 1.22 18.79 2.81
N CYS A 229 1.69 17.54 2.96
CA CYS A 229 2.67 16.87 2.11
C CYS A 229 2.05 15.75 1.26
N ILE A 230 0.77 15.47 1.45
CA ILE A 230 0.05 14.39 0.79
C ILE A 230 -1.26 14.94 0.25
N ILE A 231 -1.61 14.54 -0.97
CA ILE A 231 -2.93 14.72 -1.55
C ILE A 231 -3.52 13.35 -1.85
N THR A 232 -4.84 13.21 -1.67
CA THR A 232 -5.49 11.91 -1.70
C THR A 232 -6.77 11.97 -2.51
N GLY A 233 -7.01 10.97 -3.36
CA GLY A 233 -8.25 10.83 -4.13
C GLY A 233 -9.25 9.85 -3.52
N SER A 234 -10.34 9.58 -4.23
CA SER A 234 -11.32 8.54 -3.88
C SER A 234 -11.50 7.51 -4.99
N ASP A 235 -10.51 7.42 -5.90
CA ASP A 235 -10.59 6.58 -7.10
C ASP A 235 -10.55 5.09 -6.76
N GLN A 236 -10.01 4.74 -5.60
CA GLN A 236 -10.01 3.37 -5.07
C GLN A 236 -11.16 3.09 -4.11
N SER A 237 -12.15 3.99 -3.96
CA SER A 237 -13.27 3.78 -3.03
C SER A 237 -13.98 2.44 -3.27
N HIS A 238 -13.95 1.59 -2.25
CA HIS A 238 -14.42 0.20 -2.30
C HIS A 238 -15.95 0.07 -2.35
N HIS A 239 -16.67 1.18 -2.20
CA HIS A 239 -18.13 1.23 -2.13
C HIS A 239 -18.82 1.17 -3.50
N ASP A 240 -18.14 1.54 -4.59
CA ASP A 240 -18.68 1.44 -5.95
C ASP A 240 -17.59 1.00 -6.95
N ILE A 241 -17.44 -0.32 -7.09
CA ILE A 241 -16.42 -0.96 -7.93
C ILE A 241 -16.57 -0.59 -9.42
N THR A 242 -17.80 -0.41 -9.89
CA THR A 242 -18.06 -0.02 -11.28
C THR A 242 -17.59 1.41 -11.52
N ARG A 243 -17.84 2.31 -10.56
CA ARG A 243 -17.31 3.67 -10.59
C ARG A 243 -15.79 3.70 -10.44
N ALA A 244 -15.20 2.92 -9.52
CA ALA A 244 -13.75 2.86 -9.33
C ALA A 244 -13.00 2.43 -10.60
N LYS A 245 -13.46 1.37 -11.29
CA LYS A 245 -12.87 0.97 -12.59
C LYS A 245 -13.06 2.02 -13.69
N LYS A 246 -14.24 2.65 -13.76
CA LYS A 246 -14.48 3.75 -14.69
C LYS A 246 -13.55 4.93 -14.41
N LEU A 247 -13.35 5.28 -13.14
CA LEU A 247 -12.46 6.37 -12.72
C LEU A 247 -11.00 6.06 -13.10
N LEU A 248 -10.54 4.83 -12.89
CA LEU A 248 -9.17 4.43 -13.23
C LEU A 248 -8.91 4.39 -14.74
N ASN A 249 -9.95 4.11 -15.54
CA ASN A 249 -9.87 4.06 -17.01
C ASN A 249 -10.32 5.36 -17.69
N PHE A 250 -10.67 6.39 -16.93
CA PHE A 250 -11.00 7.70 -17.47
C PHE A 250 -9.71 8.42 -17.93
N GLU A 251 -9.76 9.22 -19.00
CA GLU A 251 -8.56 9.91 -19.49
C GLU A 251 -8.12 11.06 -18.59
N GLU A 252 -9.07 11.77 -17.97
CA GLU A 252 -8.77 12.90 -17.07
C GLU A 252 -8.43 12.42 -15.66
N ASP A 253 -7.32 12.90 -15.11
CA ASP A 253 -6.83 12.61 -13.76
C ASP A 253 -6.77 13.88 -12.92
N SER A 254 -7.93 14.31 -12.43
CA SER A 254 -8.08 15.54 -11.64
C SER A 254 -7.21 15.57 -10.39
N LEU A 255 -7.00 14.40 -9.75
CA LEU A 255 -6.10 14.27 -8.60
C LEU A 255 -4.66 14.61 -8.98
N LEU A 256 -4.17 14.05 -10.09
CA LEU A 256 -2.83 14.32 -10.58
C LEU A 256 -2.67 15.78 -11.02
N ASP A 257 -3.70 16.35 -11.64
CA ASP A 257 -3.69 17.76 -12.06
C ASP A 257 -3.65 18.72 -10.86
N GLU A 258 -4.42 18.42 -9.80
CA GLU A 258 -4.36 19.16 -8.54
C GLU A 258 -2.97 19.04 -7.88
N ALA A 259 -2.42 17.83 -7.81
CA ALA A 259 -1.09 17.60 -7.26
C ALA A 259 0.00 18.39 -8.00
N LYS A 260 -0.03 18.40 -9.33
CA LYS A 260 0.87 19.21 -10.19
C LYS A 260 0.72 20.70 -9.91
N SER A 261 -0.50 21.20 -9.76
CA SER A 261 -0.78 22.61 -9.46
C SER A 261 -0.20 23.04 -8.11
N ILE A 262 -0.35 22.21 -7.07
CA ILE A 262 0.20 22.48 -5.74
C ILE A 262 1.72 22.52 -5.78
N VAL A 263 2.37 21.52 -6.39
CA VAL A 263 3.84 21.48 -6.50
C VAL A 263 4.37 22.67 -7.30
N ALA A 264 3.74 23.02 -8.43
CA ALA A 264 4.14 24.18 -9.22
C ALA A 264 4.03 25.49 -8.41
N SER A 265 3.05 25.59 -7.52
CA SER A 265 2.87 26.74 -6.63
C SER A 265 3.96 26.79 -5.55
N GLN A 266 4.33 25.64 -4.97
CA GLN A 266 5.45 25.54 -4.03
C GLN A 266 6.76 26.02 -4.69
N GLU A 267 7.04 25.59 -5.93
CA GLU A 267 8.27 25.98 -6.63
C GLU A 267 8.37 27.46 -6.96
N LYS A 268 7.24 28.14 -7.18
CA LYS A 268 7.22 29.60 -7.37
C LYS A 268 7.58 30.34 -6.10
N GLN A 269 7.11 29.88 -4.94
CA GLN A 269 7.42 30.49 -3.65
C GLN A 269 8.91 30.41 -3.30
N TYR A 270 9.60 29.32 -3.66
CA TYR A 270 11.04 29.16 -3.40
C TYR A 270 11.97 29.93 -4.37
N ARG A 271 11.43 30.51 -5.45
CA ARG A 271 12.20 31.30 -6.44
C ARG A 271 12.10 32.81 -6.21
N MET A 272 11.25 33.26 -5.30
CA MET A 272 11.18 34.65 -4.83
C MET A 272 12.08 34.84 -3.61
#